data_AF-A6NRQ0-F1
#
_entry.id   AF-A6NRQ0-F1
#
_cell.length_a   1.000
_cell.length_b   1.000
_cell.length_c   1.000
_cell.angle_alpha   90.00
_cell.angle_beta   90.00
_cell.angle_gamma   90.00
#
_symmetry.space_group_name_H-M   'P 1'
#
loop_
_entity.id
_entity.type
_entity.pdbx_description
1 polymer ?
#
loop_
_entity_poly.entity_id
_entity_poly.type
_entity_poly.pdbx_seq_one_letter_code
_entity_poly.pdbx_strand_id
1 'polypeptide(L)'
;MKGKKIFSAALSLSLAAVLCLSGCTSAAAEDSNASSAVMPSVPPAETTVDVPTSDPLAPPEGPVYTIAQQHQPDLVRVQGTVSVDGDRILVTNSNEWAQYPEIVLSLEKDTLILNAVDGSAMAAEDLREGEYVYAYVSPAMTDSLPPITTAAVILAAIPADYAVPAYSIVEQVNVWEGRTSILMSDDVTYSMSDAELLAGPGFTCGTITLADITPGCGLLAWYDMLAESFPAQAWPVKVMAIPSPYDAWAELEPGRLAVNGTEVELTEAEQPYVEGETLMVPVRAFAEALGCEVIWNADQPESISVWGEGAEYLLTLGSDRAATGDGGDGTALTGAVTARNGVSFLPADDLLNLHNVRAEGLWPV
;
A
#
# COMPACT_ATOMS: atom_id res chain seq x y z
N MET A 1 18.73 50.88 -19.80
CA MET A 1 17.98 52.08 -19.35
C MET A 1 16.53 51.65 -19.16
N LYS A 2 15.79 51.83 -18.07
CA LYS A 2 16.00 52.24 -16.65
C LYS A 2 15.26 51.15 -15.83
N GLY A 3 15.61 50.73 -14.62
CA GLY A 3 16.32 51.43 -13.56
C GLY A 3 15.32 51.91 -12.49
N LYS A 4 14.86 51.03 -11.59
CA LYS A 4 14.13 51.42 -10.37
C LYS A 4 14.47 50.49 -9.18
N LYS A 5 15.34 51.00 -8.30
CA LYS A 5 15.48 50.61 -6.88
C LYS A 5 14.27 51.23 -6.12
N ILE A 6 13.91 51.02 -4.85
CA ILE A 6 14.50 50.49 -3.59
C ILE A 6 13.28 49.90 -2.78
N PHE A 7 13.30 49.40 -1.54
CA PHE A 7 14.23 49.45 -0.38
C PHE A 7 14.02 48.18 0.49
N SER A 8 14.98 47.87 1.36
CA SER A 8 14.90 46.80 2.37
C SER A 8 14.20 47.22 3.66
N ALA A 9 13.66 46.25 4.41
CA ALA A 9 13.46 46.34 5.86
C ALA A 9 13.79 44.99 6.51
N ALA A 10 14.83 44.96 7.34
CA ALA A 10 15.16 43.81 8.17
C ALA A 10 14.66 44.06 9.60
N LEU A 11 14.15 43.03 10.27
CA LEU A 11 13.91 43.08 11.71
C LEU A 11 14.40 41.79 12.37
N SER A 12 15.62 41.86 12.89
CA SER A 12 16.17 40.88 13.81
C SER A 12 15.57 41.06 15.20
N LEU A 13 15.13 39.98 15.85
CA LEU A 13 14.91 39.98 17.29
C LEU A 13 15.53 38.73 17.93
N SER A 14 16.75 38.90 18.44
CA SER A 14 17.43 37.94 19.30
C SER A 14 16.94 38.09 20.74
N LEU A 15 16.61 36.99 21.42
CA LEU A 15 16.46 36.99 22.87
C LEU A 15 17.24 35.82 23.47
N ALA A 16 18.12 36.11 24.42
CA ALA A 16 18.92 35.14 25.15
C ALA A 16 18.84 35.43 26.66
N ALA A 17 18.57 34.39 27.46
CA ALA A 17 18.69 34.36 28.91
C ALA A 17 18.99 32.91 29.31
N VAL A 18 20.26 32.55 29.55
CA VAL A 18 20.97 32.62 30.85
C VAL A 18 20.53 31.52 31.83
N LEU A 19 21.33 30.44 31.80
CA LEU A 19 21.85 29.63 32.91
C LEU A 19 21.26 29.81 34.33
N CYS A 20 20.85 28.67 34.90
CA CYS A 20 21.09 28.35 36.32
C CYS A 20 21.71 26.95 36.44
N LEU A 21 22.98 26.89 36.85
CA LEU A 21 23.67 25.66 37.26
C LEU A 21 23.45 25.44 38.75
N SER A 22 23.01 24.25 39.14
CA SER A 22 23.01 23.78 40.54
C SER A 22 23.49 22.34 40.59
N GLY A 23 24.80 22.14 40.64
CA GLY A 23 25.39 20.83 40.93
C GLY A 23 25.72 20.71 42.41
N CYS A 24 25.46 19.53 43.00
CA CYS A 24 26.08 19.09 44.26
C CYS A 24 26.52 17.62 44.11
N THR A 25 27.83 17.43 43.94
CA THR A 25 28.56 16.23 44.38
C THR A 25 28.61 16.24 45.93
N SER A 26 28.97 15.22 46.70
CA SER A 26 29.56 13.87 46.54
C SER A 26 28.95 12.97 47.67
N ALA A 27 29.38 11.76 48.07
CA ALA A 27 30.64 11.02 47.95
C ALA A 27 30.41 9.50 48.12
N ALA A 28 31.45 8.70 47.88
CA ALA A 28 31.47 7.24 48.07
C ALA A 28 32.24 6.82 49.34
N ALA A 29 31.84 5.67 49.91
CA ALA A 29 32.64 4.72 50.71
C ALA A 29 31.74 3.46 50.86
N GLU A 30 32.03 2.32 50.23
CA GLU A 30 33.05 1.31 50.58
C GLU A 30 32.81 0.53 51.90
N ASP A 31 32.42 -0.74 51.69
CA ASP A 31 33.05 -1.96 52.25
C ASP A 31 32.46 -2.78 53.41
N SER A 32 32.60 -4.11 53.23
CA SER A 32 32.71 -5.19 54.23
C SER A 32 31.47 -5.81 54.96
N ASN A 33 30.88 -6.81 54.28
CA ASN A 33 30.81 -8.24 54.67
C ASN A 33 30.47 -8.72 56.13
N ALA A 34 29.60 -9.76 56.18
CA ALA A 34 29.54 -10.90 57.11
C ALA A 34 28.79 -10.86 58.47
N SER A 35 27.58 -11.44 58.45
CA SER A 35 27.18 -12.67 59.21
C SER A 35 26.20 -12.62 60.41
N SER A 36 25.35 -13.67 60.41
CA SER A 36 24.60 -14.29 61.53
C SER A 36 23.31 -13.66 62.11
N ALA A 37 22.20 -14.05 61.48
CA ALA A 37 21.08 -14.78 62.09
C ALA A 37 20.53 -14.40 63.48
N VAL A 38 19.35 -13.74 63.47
CA VAL A 38 18.26 -14.01 64.43
C VAL A 38 16.92 -14.04 63.67
N MET A 39 16.11 -15.05 63.94
CA MET A 39 14.69 -15.15 63.57
C MET A 39 13.90 -15.60 64.81
N PRO A 40 12.55 -15.44 64.88
CA PRO A 40 11.71 -14.47 64.18
C PRO A 40 10.79 -13.69 65.16
N SER A 41 10.24 -12.56 64.71
CA SER A 41 9.02 -11.98 65.27
C SER A 41 7.98 -11.87 64.16
N VAL A 42 6.77 -12.38 64.40
CA VAL A 42 5.66 -12.39 63.45
C VAL A 42 4.75 -11.18 63.71
N PRO A 43 4.62 -10.24 62.77
CA PRO A 43 3.53 -9.26 62.74
C PRO A 43 2.28 -9.85 62.04
N PRO A 44 1.10 -9.25 62.21
CA PRO A 44 -0.18 -9.88 61.86
C PRO A 44 -0.46 -9.91 60.36
N ALA A 45 -1.35 -10.83 59.96
CA ALA A 45 -1.83 -10.94 58.59
C ALA A 45 -2.62 -9.69 58.17
N GLU A 46 -2.14 -9.01 57.13
CA GLU A 46 -2.97 -8.07 56.37
C GLU A 46 -3.86 -8.86 55.41
N THR A 47 -5.17 -8.65 55.52
CA THR A 47 -6.16 -9.23 54.61
C THR A 47 -5.99 -8.57 53.25
N THR A 48 -5.41 -9.28 52.29
CA THR A 48 -5.41 -8.87 50.88
C THR A 48 -6.86 -8.77 50.41
N VAL A 49 -7.32 -7.55 50.15
CA VAL A 49 -8.55 -7.34 49.40
C VAL A 49 -8.23 -7.74 47.96
N ASP A 50 -8.73 -8.90 47.54
CA ASP A 50 -8.76 -9.29 46.13
C ASP A 50 -9.61 -8.27 45.37
N VAL A 51 -8.96 -7.25 44.83
CA VAL A 51 -9.51 -6.49 43.71
C VAL A 51 -9.53 -7.47 42.55
N PRO A 52 -10.71 -7.84 42.00
CA PRO A 52 -10.73 -8.65 40.81
C PRO A 52 -10.03 -7.86 39.71
N THR A 53 -8.91 -8.38 39.21
CA THR A 53 -8.34 -7.93 37.95
C THR A 53 -9.42 -8.14 36.89
N SER A 54 -10.12 -7.07 36.55
CA SER A 54 -10.82 -7.00 35.29
C SER A 54 -9.76 -7.24 34.22
N ASP A 55 -9.96 -8.26 33.38
CA ASP A 55 -9.20 -8.38 32.13
C ASP A 55 -9.12 -6.99 31.48
N PRO A 56 -7.97 -6.58 30.93
CA PRO A 56 -7.96 -5.49 29.98
C PRO A 56 -8.98 -5.88 28.91
N LEU A 57 -10.07 -5.13 28.82
CA LEU A 57 -11.07 -5.33 27.77
C LEU A 57 -10.31 -5.38 26.46
N ALA A 58 -10.36 -6.54 25.79
CA ALA A 58 -9.95 -6.60 24.40
C ALA A 58 -10.65 -5.45 23.68
N PRO A 59 -9.95 -4.68 22.83
CA PRO A 59 -10.60 -3.64 22.05
C PRO A 59 -11.82 -4.27 21.38
N PRO A 60 -13.00 -3.61 21.40
CA PRO A 60 -14.20 -4.23 20.90
C PRO A 60 -13.94 -4.70 19.47
N GLU A 61 -14.10 -6.00 19.23
CA GLU A 61 -14.15 -6.57 17.89
C GLU A 61 -15.39 -5.97 17.22
N GLY A 62 -15.20 -4.78 16.64
CA GLY A 62 -16.14 -4.20 15.70
C GLY A 62 -16.36 -5.18 14.55
N PRO A 63 -17.46 -5.05 13.79
CA PRO A 63 -17.71 -5.93 12.67
C PRO A 63 -16.50 -5.87 11.72
N VAL A 64 -15.75 -6.97 11.66
CA VAL A 64 -14.62 -7.13 10.75
C VAL A 64 -15.23 -7.15 9.36
N TYR A 65 -15.03 -6.06 8.63
CA TYR A 65 -15.35 -6.00 7.21
C TYR A 65 -14.10 -6.37 6.43
N THR A 66 -14.29 -6.98 5.26
CA THR A 66 -13.19 -7.25 4.32
C THR A 66 -13.37 -6.38 3.08
N ILE A 67 -12.29 -5.74 2.64
CA ILE A 67 -12.13 -5.28 1.26
C ILE A 67 -11.11 -6.22 0.61
N ALA A 68 -11.52 -6.98 -0.40
CA ALA A 68 -10.69 -8.00 -1.03
C ALA A 68 -9.46 -7.40 -1.71
N GLN A 69 -9.55 -6.19 -2.26
CA GLN A 69 -8.38 -5.47 -2.81
C GLN A 69 -7.26 -5.24 -1.78
N GLN A 70 -7.58 -5.02 -0.51
CA GLN A 70 -6.59 -4.82 0.58
C GLN A 70 -5.88 -6.12 1.00
N HIS A 71 -6.31 -7.26 0.46
CA HIS A 71 -5.83 -8.60 0.81
C HIS A 71 -5.35 -9.37 -0.44
N GLN A 72 -4.95 -8.64 -1.49
CA GLN A 72 -4.39 -9.25 -2.68
C GLN A 72 -3.04 -9.93 -2.36
N PRO A 73 -2.78 -11.14 -2.89
CA PRO A 73 -1.56 -11.87 -2.59
C PRO A 73 -0.36 -11.26 -3.30
N ASP A 74 0.77 -11.20 -2.59
CA ASP A 74 2.03 -10.65 -3.09
C ASP A 74 2.56 -11.31 -4.37
N LEU A 75 3.35 -10.52 -5.11
CA LEU A 75 4.20 -11.03 -6.17
C LEU A 75 5.28 -11.95 -5.61
N VAL A 76 5.36 -13.15 -6.16
CA VAL A 76 6.38 -14.13 -5.79
C VAL A 76 7.70 -13.75 -6.46
N ARG A 77 8.79 -13.65 -5.67
CA ARG A 77 10.13 -13.44 -6.24
C ARG A 77 10.79 -14.77 -6.61
N VAL A 78 11.05 -14.99 -7.90
CA VAL A 78 11.82 -16.11 -8.43
C VAL A 78 13.16 -15.62 -9.00
N GLN A 79 14.14 -16.52 -9.15
CA GLN A 79 15.47 -16.19 -9.66
C GLN A 79 16.11 -17.41 -10.32
N GLY A 80 16.92 -17.20 -11.35
CA GLY A 80 17.54 -18.30 -12.11
C GLY A 80 18.14 -17.85 -13.44
N THR A 81 18.68 -18.80 -14.21
CA THR A 81 19.14 -18.57 -15.58
C THR A 81 17.97 -18.65 -16.57
N VAL A 82 17.90 -17.73 -17.53
CA VAL A 82 16.84 -17.69 -18.55
C VAL A 82 17.12 -18.61 -19.74
N SER A 83 16.05 -19.16 -20.31
CA SER A 83 15.99 -19.68 -21.68
C SER A 83 14.76 -19.10 -22.37
N VAL A 84 14.94 -18.49 -23.55
CA VAL A 84 13.89 -17.67 -24.20
C VAL A 84 13.27 -18.39 -25.40
N ASP A 85 11.94 -18.56 -25.38
CA ASP A 85 11.15 -19.18 -26.46
C ASP A 85 9.93 -18.30 -26.82
N GLY A 86 10.17 -17.27 -27.63
CA GLY A 86 9.16 -16.28 -28.01
C GLY A 86 8.66 -15.47 -26.81
N ASP A 87 7.35 -15.38 -26.63
CA ASP A 87 6.69 -14.65 -25.52
C ASP A 87 6.76 -15.42 -24.17
N ARG A 88 7.63 -16.44 -24.07
CA ARG A 88 7.83 -17.26 -22.88
C ARG A 88 9.29 -17.33 -22.49
N ILE A 89 9.55 -17.23 -21.20
CA ILE A 89 10.88 -17.37 -20.61
C ILE A 89 10.85 -18.51 -19.60
N LEU A 90 11.63 -19.55 -19.82
CA LEU A 90 11.92 -20.55 -18.78
C LEU A 90 13.00 -19.98 -17.87
N VAL A 91 12.73 -19.93 -16.56
CA VAL A 91 13.71 -19.60 -15.53
C VAL A 91 14.06 -20.87 -14.76
N THR A 92 15.33 -21.26 -14.80
CA THR A 92 15.86 -22.43 -14.08
C THR A 92 16.71 -21.96 -12.91
N ASN A 93 16.32 -22.32 -11.70
CA ASN A 93 17.09 -22.06 -10.48
C ASN A 93 18.10 -23.20 -10.25
N SER A 94 19.36 -22.85 -10.04
CA SER A 94 20.44 -23.82 -9.77
C SER A 94 20.35 -24.49 -8.39
N ASN A 95 19.47 -24.00 -7.51
CA ASN A 95 19.13 -24.63 -6.24
C ASN A 95 17.97 -25.61 -6.41
N GLU A 96 18.27 -26.92 -6.38
CA GLU A 96 17.26 -28.00 -6.45
C GLU A 96 16.22 -27.96 -5.31
N TRP A 97 16.49 -27.25 -4.21
CA TRP A 97 15.58 -27.03 -3.09
C TRP A 97 14.87 -25.67 -3.13
N ALA A 98 14.97 -24.92 -4.23
CA ALA A 98 14.12 -23.75 -4.45
C ALA A 98 12.65 -24.17 -4.49
N GLN A 99 11.74 -23.29 -4.04
CA GLN A 99 10.29 -23.51 -4.13
C GLN A 99 9.85 -23.77 -5.58
N TYR A 100 10.51 -23.11 -6.54
CA TYR A 100 10.35 -23.31 -7.97
C TYR A 100 11.75 -23.54 -8.60
N PRO A 101 12.17 -24.81 -8.78
CA PRO A 101 13.43 -25.13 -9.47
C PRO A 101 13.39 -24.76 -10.96
N GLU A 102 12.21 -24.88 -11.57
CA GLU A 102 11.92 -24.41 -12.93
C GLU A 102 10.55 -23.72 -12.92
N ILE A 103 10.42 -22.61 -13.63
CA ILE A 103 9.16 -21.88 -13.81
C ILE A 103 9.13 -21.21 -15.19
N VAL A 104 7.97 -21.22 -15.85
CA VAL A 104 7.78 -20.56 -17.14
C VAL A 104 7.03 -19.25 -16.94
N LEU A 105 7.66 -18.16 -17.34
CA LEU A 105 7.11 -16.82 -17.32
C LEU A 105 6.44 -16.55 -18.68
N SER A 106 5.18 -16.13 -18.65
CA SER A 106 4.49 -15.54 -19.79
C SER A 106 4.71 -14.03 -19.77
N LEU A 107 5.09 -13.47 -20.91
CA LEU A 107 5.25 -12.02 -21.09
C LEU A 107 3.93 -11.42 -21.57
N GLU A 108 3.43 -10.44 -20.84
CA GLU A 108 2.26 -9.64 -21.21
C GLU A 108 2.71 -8.22 -21.59
N LYS A 109 1.77 -7.36 -22.03
CA LYS A 109 2.10 -6.03 -22.58
C LYS A 109 2.65 -5.05 -21.53
N ASP A 110 2.32 -5.32 -20.29
CA ASP A 110 2.66 -4.60 -19.07
C ASP A 110 3.84 -5.23 -18.31
N THR A 111 4.34 -6.40 -18.73
CA THR A 111 5.55 -7.00 -18.16
C THR A 111 6.76 -6.08 -18.36
N LEU A 112 7.34 -5.60 -17.27
CA LEU A 112 8.49 -4.71 -17.30
C LEU A 112 9.80 -5.51 -17.23
N ILE A 113 10.60 -5.45 -18.30
CA ILE A 113 11.97 -5.97 -18.28
C ILE A 113 12.91 -4.78 -18.04
N LEU A 114 13.64 -4.79 -16.92
CA LEU A 114 14.43 -3.66 -16.44
C LEU A 114 15.88 -4.08 -16.15
N ASN A 115 16.82 -3.19 -16.44
CA ASN A 115 18.21 -3.32 -16.02
C ASN A 115 18.31 -3.10 -14.50
N ALA A 116 18.85 -4.08 -13.77
CA ALA A 116 18.93 -4.05 -12.31
C ALA A 116 19.79 -2.91 -11.73
N VAL A 117 20.68 -2.31 -12.52
CA VAL A 117 21.62 -1.27 -12.04
C VAL A 117 21.01 0.13 -12.12
N ASP A 118 20.42 0.47 -13.27
CA ASP A 118 19.91 1.83 -13.56
C ASP A 118 18.38 1.91 -13.73
N GLY A 119 17.68 0.78 -13.79
CA GLY A 119 16.24 0.69 -14.01
C GLY A 119 15.81 0.97 -15.45
N SER A 120 16.74 1.07 -16.40
CA SER A 120 16.40 1.29 -17.81
C SER A 120 15.60 0.12 -18.37
N ALA A 121 14.56 0.43 -19.16
CA ALA A 121 13.75 -0.57 -19.83
C ALA A 121 14.56 -1.32 -20.91
N MET A 122 14.37 -2.63 -20.97
CA MET A 122 14.97 -3.56 -21.91
C MET A 122 13.86 -4.25 -22.72
N ALA A 123 14.18 -4.72 -23.93
CA ALA A 123 13.28 -5.58 -24.69
C ALA A 123 13.49 -7.06 -24.31
N ALA A 124 12.52 -7.93 -24.62
CA ALA A 124 12.66 -9.37 -24.38
C ALA A 124 13.82 -9.97 -25.19
N GLU A 125 14.10 -9.40 -26.37
CA GLU A 125 15.19 -9.77 -27.26
C GLU A 125 16.58 -9.32 -26.76
N ASP A 126 16.66 -8.43 -25.76
CA ASP A 126 17.92 -8.02 -25.13
C ASP A 126 18.40 -9.03 -24.07
N LEU A 127 17.51 -9.92 -23.59
CA LEU A 127 17.83 -10.99 -22.66
C LEU A 127 18.67 -12.07 -23.34
N ARG A 128 19.81 -12.43 -22.73
CA ARG A 128 20.72 -13.43 -23.29
C ARG A 128 20.41 -14.82 -22.73
N GLU A 129 20.48 -15.81 -23.61
CA GLU A 129 20.38 -17.22 -23.22
C GLU A 129 21.39 -17.56 -22.11
N GLY A 130 20.90 -18.09 -20.98
CA GLY A 130 21.69 -18.39 -19.79
C GLY A 130 22.01 -17.20 -18.88
N GLU A 131 21.50 -16.00 -19.16
CA GLU A 131 21.64 -14.83 -18.26
C GLU A 131 20.88 -15.04 -16.95
N TYR A 132 21.44 -14.60 -15.82
CA TYR A 132 20.80 -14.71 -14.52
C TYR A 132 19.88 -13.52 -14.29
N VAL A 133 18.62 -13.79 -13.92
CA VAL A 133 17.59 -12.78 -13.67
C VAL A 133 16.90 -13.00 -12.33
N TYR A 134 16.24 -11.95 -11.85
CA TYR A 134 15.23 -12.02 -10.79
C TYR A 134 13.90 -11.60 -11.41
N ALA A 135 12.82 -12.32 -11.11
CA ALA A 135 11.49 -11.97 -11.61
C ALA A 135 10.47 -11.92 -10.47
N TYR A 136 9.56 -10.97 -10.56
CA TYR A 136 8.41 -10.78 -9.70
C TYR A 136 7.18 -11.22 -10.48
N VAL A 137 6.55 -12.30 -10.02
CA VAL A 137 5.56 -13.05 -10.80
C VAL A 137 4.26 -13.20 -10.04
N SER A 138 3.16 -13.34 -10.78
CA SER A 138 1.86 -13.56 -10.15
C SER A 138 1.85 -14.86 -9.34
N PRO A 139 1.26 -14.86 -8.12
CA PRO A 139 1.01 -16.09 -7.37
C PRO A 139 -0.03 -16.99 -8.05
N ALA A 140 -0.82 -16.45 -9.00
CA ALA A 140 -1.72 -17.24 -9.85
C ALA A 140 -0.90 -17.99 -10.92
N MET A 141 -0.67 -19.28 -10.70
CA MET A 141 0.12 -20.15 -11.56
C MET A 141 -0.61 -21.44 -11.94
N THR A 142 -0.22 -22.08 -13.04
CA THR A 142 -0.81 -23.35 -13.49
C THR A 142 -0.28 -24.56 -12.71
N ASP A 143 -1.13 -25.57 -12.49
CA ASP A 143 -0.78 -26.90 -11.94
C ASP A 143 0.08 -27.78 -12.90
N SER A 144 0.89 -27.17 -13.77
CA SER A 144 1.80 -27.85 -14.68
C SER A 144 3.19 -28.03 -14.06
N LEU A 145 4.04 -28.85 -14.71
CA LEU A 145 5.44 -28.98 -14.35
C LEU A 145 6.32 -28.75 -15.60
N PRO A 146 7.09 -27.66 -15.67
CA PRO A 146 7.11 -26.52 -14.73
C PRO A 146 5.77 -25.76 -14.66
N PRO A 147 5.47 -25.06 -13.56
CA PRO A 147 4.34 -24.14 -13.48
C PRO A 147 4.52 -22.96 -14.44
N ILE A 148 3.41 -22.41 -14.93
CA ILE A 148 3.36 -21.25 -15.82
C ILE A 148 2.66 -20.11 -15.07
N THR A 149 3.21 -18.91 -15.11
CA THR A 149 2.64 -17.69 -14.49
C THR A 149 2.98 -16.46 -15.36
N THR A 150 2.30 -15.34 -15.12
CA THR A 150 2.61 -14.03 -15.72
C THR A 150 3.70 -13.32 -14.90
N ALA A 151 4.68 -12.73 -15.57
CA ALA A 151 5.68 -11.87 -14.93
C ALA A 151 5.21 -10.41 -14.91
N ALA A 152 5.26 -9.77 -13.74
CA ALA A 152 5.06 -8.32 -13.61
C ALA A 152 6.37 -7.57 -13.91
N VAL A 153 7.47 -8.00 -13.30
CA VAL A 153 8.80 -7.39 -13.48
C VAL A 153 9.87 -8.46 -13.64
N ILE A 154 10.82 -8.26 -14.55
CA ILE A 154 12.04 -9.05 -14.73
C ILE A 154 13.25 -8.12 -14.65
N LEU A 155 14.13 -8.37 -13.70
CA LEU A 155 15.38 -7.65 -13.48
C LEU A 155 16.54 -8.42 -14.11
N ALA A 156 17.20 -7.81 -15.10
CA ALA A 156 18.28 -8.39 -15.89
C ALA A 156 19.53 -7.49 -15.90
N ALA A 157 20.54 -7.84 -16.71
CA ALA A 157 21.83 -7.15 -16.79
C ALA A 157 22.59 -7.08 -15.44
N ILE A 158 22.37 -8.06 -14.57
CA ILE A 158 22.89 -8.09 -13.19
C ILE A 158 24.42 -8.33 -13.19
N PRO A 159 25.24 -7.40 -12.67
CA PRO A 159 26.67 -7.65 -12.51
C PRO A 159 26.97 -8.73 -11.47
N ALA A 160 28.13 -9.38 -11.56
CA ALA A 160 28.59 -10.30 -10.53
C ALA A 160 28.66 -9.61 -9.15
N ASP A 161 28.21 -10.32 -8.11
CA ASP A 161 28.14 -9.85 -6.72
C ASP A 161 27.31 -8.57 -6.49
N TYR A 162 26.41 -8.21 -7.40
CA TYR A 162 25.54 -7.04 -7.28
C TYR A 162 24.30 -7.29 -6.41
N ALA A 163 23.99 -6.34 -5.52
CA ALA A 163 22.75 -6.34 -4.76
C ALA A 163 21.58 -5.89 -5.65
N VAL A 164 20.73 -6.83 -6.04
CA VAL A 164 19.57 -6.60 -6.91
C VAL A 164 18.52 -5.77 -6.15
N PRO A 165 17.96 -4.69 -6.74
CA PRO A 165 16.90 -3.91 -6.12
C PRO A 165 15.63 -4.74 -5.87
N ALA A 166 14.86 -4.34 -4.86
CA ALA A 166 13.58 -4.96 -4.55
C ALA A 166 12.44 -4.26 -5.32
N TYR A 167 11.47 -5.04 -5.80
CA TYR A 167 10.23 -4.53 -6.38
C TYR A 167 9.01 -4.95 -5.55
N SER A 168 8.20 -3.97 -5.14
CA SER A 168 6.96 -4.18 -4.37
C SER A 168 5.92 -3.13 -4.78
N ILE A 169 4.64 -3.37 -4.47
CA ILE A 169 3.54 -2.42 -4.74
C ILE A 169 3.30 -1.53 -3.52
N VAL A 170 2.97 -0.25 -3.74
CA VAL A 170 2.57 0.67 -2.69
C VAL A 170 1.17 0.33 -2.19
N GLU A 171 1.06 0.04 -0.90
CA GLU A 171 -0.23 -0.15 -0.23
C GLU A 171 -0.77 1.17 0.34
N GLN A 172 0.07 1.94 1.04
CA GLN A 172 -0.33 3.17 1.72
C GLN A 172 0.82 4.20 1.77
N VAL A 173 0.49 5.49 1.66
CA VAL A 173 1.46 6.60 1.69
C VAL A 173 1.17 7.54 2.86
N ASN A 174 1.95 7.40 3.93
CA ASN A 174 1.79 8.20 5.15
C ASN A 174 2.73 9.41 5.16
N VAL A 175 2.16 10.62 5.23
CA VAL A 175 2.91 11.89 5.31
C VAL A 175 2.71 12.54 6.68
N TRP A 176 3.76 12.58 7.49
CA TRP A 176 3.72 13.14 8.84
C TRP A 176 4.90 14.08 9.14
N GLU A 177 4.60 15.31 9.58
CA GLU A 177 5.59 16.37 9.84
C GLU A 177 6.57 16.62 8.66
N GLY A 178 6.13 16.39 7.41
CA GLY A 178 6.98 16.53 6.22
C GLY A 178 7.94 15.37 5.97
N ARG A 179 7.82 14.27 6.72
CA ARG A 179 8.42 12.97 6.40
C ARG A 179 7.38 12.10 5.69
N THR A 180 7.83 11.37 4.66
CA THR A 180 6.99 10.39 3.95
C THR A 180 7.48 8.98 4.29
N SER A 181 6.56 8.16 4.77
CA SER A 181 6.73 6.72 4.99
C SER A 181 5.76 5.98 4.08
N ILE A 182 6.23 4.95 3.39
CA ILE A 182 5.41 4.17 2.45
C ILE A 182 5.35 2.73 2.95
N LEU A 183 4.14 2.18 3.07
CA LEU A 183 3.95 0.74 3.28
C LEU A 183 3.94 0.06 1.92
N MET A 184 4.82 -0.92 1.76
CA MET A 184 4.88 -1.80 0.61
C MET A 184 4.11 -3.09 0.87
N SER A 185 3.66 -3.77 -0.19
CA SER A 185 2.89 -5.01 -0.08
C SER A 185 3.65 -6.14 0.63
N ASP A 186 4.99 -6.17 0.53
CA ASP A 186 5.87 -7.12 1.22
C ASP A 186 6.11 -6.82 2.72
N ASP A 187 5.18 -6.12 3.37
CA ASP A 187 5.22 -5.66 4.77
C ASP A 187 6.43 -4.76 5.14
N VAL A 188 7.18 -4.27 4.15
CA VAL A 188 8.33 -3.37 4.40
C VAL A 188 7.89 -1.91 4.37
N THR A 189 8.22 -1.15 5.41
CA THR A 189 8.05 0.30 5.42
C THR A 189 9.29 1.01 4.86
N TYR A 190 9.13 1.79 3.79
CA TYR A 190 10.19 2.63 3.23
C TYR A 190 10.16 4.04 3.82
N SER A 191 11.29 4.54 4.33
CA SER A 191 11.45 5.94 4.73
C SER A 191 12.04 6.78 3.60
N MET A 192 11.25 7.66 3.01
CA MET A 192 11.57 8.38 1.78
C MET A 192 12.29 9.73 2.03
N SER A 193 13.12 9.81 3.06
CA SER A 193 13.71 11.09 3.51
C SER A 193 14.82 11.62 2.58
N ASP A 194 15.64 10.72 2.03
CA ASP A 194 16.86 11.05 1.26
C ASP A 194 16.96 10.29 -0.09
N ALA A 195 15.88 9.64 -0.53
CA ALA A 195 15.86 8.80 -1.73
C ALA A 195 15.92 9.61 -3.04
N GLU A 196 16.81 9.25 -3.96
CA GLU A 196 16.75 9.72 -5.35
C GLU A 196 15.51 9.11 -6.04
N LEU A 197 14.64 9.96 -6.62
CA LEU A 197 13.45 9.50 -7.34
C LEU A 197 13.68 9.44 -8.84
N LEU A 198 13.41 8.29 -9.45
CA LEU A 198 13.45 8.06 -10.89
C LEU A 198 12.06 7.77 -11.45
N ALA A 199 11.72 8.42 -12.57
CA ALA A 199 10.54 8.09 -13.35
C ALA A 199 10.78 6.78 -14.12
N GLY A 200 10.04 5.73 -13.78
CA GLY A 200 10.04 4.45 -14.49
C GLY A 200 9.14 4.44 -15.74
N PRO A 201 9.06 3.31 -16.45
CA PRO A 201 8.17 3.15 -17.59
C PRO A 201 6.72 3.51 -17.26
N GLY A 202 6.04 4.17 -18.20
CA GLY A 202 4.67 4.67 -18.04
C GLY A 202 4.58 6.16 -17.66
N PHE A 203 5.53 6.71 -16.91
CA PHE A 203 5.57 8.15 -16.65
C PHE A 203 5.89 8.94 -17.94
N THR A 204 5.02 9.90 -18.28
CA THR A 204 5.15 10.73 -19.50
C THR A 204 5.99 11.99 -19.27
N CYS A 205 6.09 12.44 -18.02
CA CYS A 205 7.04 13.45 -17.56
C CYS A 205 8.24 12.78 -16.89
N GLY A 206 9.46 13.05 -17.39
CA GLY A 206 10.71 12.49 -16.85
C GLY A 206 11.16 13.08 -15.51
N THR A 207 10.24 13.58 -14.68
CA THR A 207 10.50 14.12 -13.35
C THR A 207 9.27 13.85 -12.49
N ILE A 208 9.47 13.10 -11.41
CA ILE A 208 8.45 12.74 -10.42
C ILE A 208 8.83 13.31 -9.05
N THR A 209 7.86 13.36 -8.16
CA THR A 209 7.96 13.79 -6.78
C THR A 209 7.32 12.75 -5.87
N LEU A 210 7.44 12.93 -4.54
CA LEU A 210 6.75 12.05 -3.58
C LEU A 210 5.21 12.13 -3.67
N ALA A 211 4.64 13.16 -4.29
CA ALA A 211 3.21 13.28 -4.52
C ALA A 211 2.71 12.46 -5.73
N ASP A 212 3.63 12.02 -6.60
CA ASP A 212 3.33 11.14 -7.75
C ASP A 212 3.44 9.65 -7.39
N ILE A 213 3.75 9.34 -6.12
CA ILE A 213 3.75 7.98 -5.57
C ILE A 213 2.45 7.83 -4.77
N THR A 214 1.55 6.98 -5.25
CA THR A 214 0.22 6.72 -4.66
C THR A 214 0.00 5.21 -4.49
N PRO A 215 -1.02 4.77 -3.74
CA PRO A 215 -1.45 3.37 -3.72
C PRO A 215 -1.57 2.76 -5.12
N GLY A 216 -1.08 1.52 -5.25
CA GLY A 216 -0.99 0.78 -6.50
C GLY A 216 0.22 1.10 -7.39
N CYS A 217 1.01 2.14 -7.11
CA CYS A 217 2.30 2.35 -7.80
C CYS A 217 3.26 1.18 -7.51
N GLY A 218 4.03 0.77 -8.50
CA GLY A 218 5.15 -0.17 -8.31
C GLY A 218 6.43 0.59 -7.95
N LEU A 219 7.15 0.20 -6.91
CA LEU A 219 8.46 0.81 -6.57
C LEU A 219 9.57 -0.21 -6.74
N LEU A 220 10.58 0.14 -7.54
CA LEU A 220 11.87 -0.55 -7.61
C LEU A 220 12.88 0.21 -6.74
N ALA A 221 13.29 -0.39 -5.63
CA ALA A 221 14.07 0.25 -4.58
C ALA A 221 15.48 -0.33 -4.44
N TRP A 222 16.48 0.54 -4.42
CA TRP A 222 17.87 0.21 -4.09
C TRP A 222 18.17 0.68 -2.65
N TYR A 223 18.52 -0.26 -1.77
CA TYR A 223 18.98 0.00 -0.40
C TYR A 223 20.14 -0.95 -0.05
N ASP A 224 21.07 -0.48 0.76
CA ASP A 224 22.18 -1.30 1.27
C ASP A 224 21.79 -2.11 2.52
N MET A 225 20.73 -1.71 3.22
CA MET A 225 20.32 -2.29 4.51
C MET A 225 18.79 -2.32 4.68
N LEU A 226 18.29 -3.48 5.10
CA LEU A 226 17.00 -3.65 5.76
C LEU A 226 17.24 -3.72 7.26
N ALA A 227 16.40 -3.07 8.06
CA ALA A 227 16.36 -3.31 9.50
C ALA A 227 15.50 -4.55 9.78
N GLU A 228 16.08 -5.53 10.49
CA GLU A 228 15.38 -6.68 11.07
C GLU A 228 14.54 -6.26 12.30
N SER A 229 13.72 -5.23 12.15
CA SER A 229 12.72 -4.78 13.12
C SER A 229 11.34 -5.35 12.80
N PHE A 230 10.41 -5.20 13.73
CA PHE A 230 8.98 -5.40 13.46
C PHE A 230 8.24 -4.06 13.68
N PRO A 231 7.56 -3.50 12.65
CA PRO A 231 7.59 -3.92 11.24
C PRO A 231 8.99 -3.75 10.61
N ALA A 232 9.21 -4.39 9.47
CA ALA A 232 10.46 -4.29 8.71
C ALA A 232 10.60 -2.88 8.11
N GLN A 233 11.82 -2.33 8.10
CA GLN A 233 12.06 -0.96 7.64
C GLN A 233 13.25 -0.88 6.68
N ALA A 234 13.12 -0.06 5.64
CA ALA A 234 14.17 0.23 4.66
C ALA A 234 14.39 1.74 4.49
N TRP A 235 15.64 2.09 4.17
CA TRP A 235 16.04 3.44 3.77
C TRP A 235 16.62 3.37 2.36
N PRO A 236 15.77 3.39 1.32
CA PRO A 236 16.26 3.38 -0.06
C PRO A 236 17.04 4.64 -0.38
N VAL A 237 18.22 4.46 -0.99
CA VAL A 237 19.04 5.56 -1.51
C VAL A 237 18.54 6.02 -2.88
N LYS A 238 17.85 5.13 -3.60
CA LYS A 238 17.26 5.38 -4.91
C LYS A 238 15.98 4.56 -5.05
N VAL A 239 14.92 5.16 -5.59
CA VAL A 239 13.64 4.52 -5.90
C VAL A 239 13.22 4.93 -7.30
N MET A 240 12.93 3.94 -8.14
CA MET A 240 12.22 4.14 -9.39
C MET A 240 10.75 3.84 -9.17
N ALA A 241 9.88 4.82 -9.43
CA ALA A 241 8.44 4.61 -9.38
C ALA A 241 7.91 4.23 -10.77
N ILE A 242 6.99 3.28 -10.80
CA ILE A 242 6.18 2.88 -11.95
C ILE A 242 4.74 3.33 -11.61
N PRO A 243 4.01 3.97 -12.55
CA PRO A 243 2.67 4.47 -12.28
C PRO A 243 1.72 3.37 -11.80
N SER A 244 0.74 3.76 -10.97
CA SER A 244 -0.38 2.89 -10.63
C SER A 244 -1.17 2.54 -11.90
N PRO A 245 -1.61 1.27 -12.09
CA PRO A 245 -2.50 0.88 -13.19
C PRO A 245 -3.96 1.30 -12.93
N TYR A 246 -4.26 1.81 -11.74
CA TYR A 246 -5.56 2.30 -11.32
C TYR A 246 -5.71 3.79 -11.64
N ASP A 247 -6.93 4.20 -12.02
CA ASP A 247 -7.22 5.60 -12.38
C ASP A 247 -7.31 6.52 -11.16
N ALA A 248 -7.55 5.95 -9.97
CA ALA A 248 -7.57 6.64 -8.69
C ALA A 248 -7.30 5.67 -7.53
N TRP A 249 -7.20 6.20 -6.31
CA TRP A 249 -7.21 5.41 -5.07
C TRP A 249 -8.21 5.95 -4.05
N ALA A 250 -8.65 5.13 -3.10
CA ALA A 250 -9.66 5.49 -2.10
C ALA A 250 -9.38 4.89 -0.72
N GLU A 251 -9.69 5.68 0.32
CA GLU A 251 -9.72 5.26 1.72
C GLU A 251 -11.17 4.98 2.10
N LEU A 252 -11.47 3.77 2.56
CA LEU A 252 -12.83 3.27 2.77
C LEU A 252 -12.97 2.65 4.16
N GLU A 253 -13.69 3.33 5.06
CA GLU A 253 -13.94 2.85 6.42
C GLU A 253 -15.41 3.09 6.82
N PRO A 254 -15.96 2.42 7.84
CA PRO A 254 -17.28 2.72 8.37
C PRO A 254 -17.39 4.19 8.80
N GLY A 255 -18.26 4.94 8.14
CA GLY A 255 -18.45 6.38 8.37
C GLY A 255 -17.52 7.32 7.59
N ARG A 256 -16.54 6.81 6.83
CA ARG A 256 -15.48 7.62 6.21
C ARG A 256 -15.21 7.23 4.75
N LEU A 257 -15.00 8.22 3.89
CA LEU A 257 -14.66 8.05 2.47
C LEU A 257 -13.69 9.16 2.07
N ALA A 258 -12.51 8.79 1.57
CA ALA A 258 -11.64 9.71 0.84
C ALA A 258 -11.30 9.14 -0.53
N VAL A 259 -11.10 10.01 -1.52
CA VAL A 259 -10.68 9.66 -2.88
C VAL A 259 -9.48 10.54 -3.24
N ASN A 260 -8.40 9.92 -3.71
CA ASN A 260 -7.12 10.59 -4.03
C ASN A 260 -6.63 11.51 -2.89
N GLY A 261 -6.70 11.04 -1.65
CA GLY A 261 -6.33 11.78 -0.44
C GLY A 261 -7.22 12.97 -0.08
N THR A 262 -8.38 13.12 -0.75
CA THR A 262 -9.38 14.16 -0.46
C THR A 262 -10.59 13.53 0.23
N GLU A 263 -10.83 13.92 1.48
CA GLU A 263 -12.01 13.53 2.26
C GLU A 263 -13.31 13.99 1.57
N VAL A 264 -14.30 13.10 1.49
CA VAL A 264 -15.62 13.39 0.95
C VAL A 264 -16.55 13.81 2.08
N GLU A 265 -17.17 14.99 1.96
CA GLU A 265 -18.16 15.47 2.92
C GLU A 265 -19.47 14.66 2.81
N LEU A 266 -19.78 13.86 3.83
CA LEU A 266 -20.94 12.95 3.85
C LEU A 266 -21.99 13.36 4.89
N THR A 267 -23.27 13.26 4.54
CA THR A 267 -24.36 13.29 5.54
C THR A 267 -24.46 11.96 6.30
N GLU A 268 -25.16 11.95 7.44
CA GLU A 268 -25.46 10.72 8.22
C GLU A 268 -26.14 9.62 7.38
N ALA A 269 -26.81 9.98 6.28
CA ALA A 269 -27.48 9.05 5.38
C ALA A 269 -26.55 8.45 4.30
N GLU A 270 -25.39 9.05 4.06
CA GLU A 270 -24.43 8.68 3.01
C GLU A 270 -23.20 7.95 3.56
N GLN A 271 -23.00 7.96 4.88
CA GLN A 271 -21.88 7.26 5.54
C GLN A 271 -21.79 5.78 5.13
N PRO A 272 -20.59 5.29 4.70
CA PRO A 272 -20.34 3.88 4.51
C PRO A 272 -20.65 3.09 5.79
N TYR A 273 -21.20 1.89 5.65
CA TYR A 273 -21.60 1.07 6.79
C TYR A 273 -21.35 -0.41 6.52
N VAL A 274 -21.17 -1.20 7.59
CA VAL A 274 -20.99 -2.65 7.45
C VAL A 274 -22.35 -3.35 7.46
N GLU A 275 -22.58 -4.20 6.47
CA GLU A 275 -23.72 -5.13 6.40
C GLU A 275 -23.18 -6.57 6.40
N GLY A 276 -23.33 -7.26 7.53
CA GLY A 276 -22.65 -8.54 7.76
C GLY A 276 -21.14 -8.35 7.88
N GLU A 277 -20.39 -8.75 6.85
CA GLU A 277 -18.93 -8.62 6.72
C GLU A 277 -18.54 -7.71 5.53
N THR A 278 -19.54 -7.11 4.86
CA THR A 278 -19.35 -6.28 3.66
C THR A 278 -19.41 -4.80 4.01
N LEU A 279 -18.39 -4.02 3.63
CA LEU A 279 -18.47 -2.56 3.66
C LEU A 279 -19.32 -2.06 2.49
N MET A 280 -20.45 -1.43 2.80
CA MET A 280 -21.38 -0.84 1.84
C MET A 280 -21.09 0.64 1.69
N VAL A 281 -20.77 1.08 0.47
CA VAL A 281 -20.27 2.42 0.13
C VAL A 281 -21.31 3.19 -0.70
N PRO A 282 -21.52 4.50 -0.46
CA PRO A 282 -22.50 5.31 -1.19
C PRO A 282 -22.12 5.49 -2.65
N VAL A 283 -22.92 4.93 -3.57
CA VAL A 283 -22.64 4.97 -5.02
C VAL A 283 -22.46 6.40 -5.53
N ARG A 284 -23.34 7.32 -5.12
CA ARG A 284 -23.31 8.71 -5.59
C ARG A 284 -22.03 9.41 -5.14
N ALA A 285 -21.76 9.44 -3.83
CA ALA A 285 -20.64 10.20 -3.28
C ALA A 285 -19.28 9.66 -3.77
N PHE A 286 -19.14 8.33 -3.91
CA PHE A 286 -17.95 7.72 -4.49
C PHE A 286 -17.74 8.10 -5.97
N ALA A 287 -18.78 7.94 -6.80
CA ALA A 287 -18.68 8.24 -8.23
C ALA A 287 -18.52 9.74 -8.52
N GLU A 288 -19.23 10.61 -7.80
CA GLU A 288 -19.10 12.07 -7.95
C GLU A 288 -17.74 12.60 -7.47
N ALA A 289 -17.12 11.97 -6.46
CA ALA A 289 -15.74 12.28 -6.06
C ALA A 289 -14.69 11.93 -7.14
N LEU A 290 -15.00 10.97 -8.02
CA LEU A 290 -14.22 10.63 -9.21
C LEU A 290 -14.60 11.49 -10.44
N GLY A 291 -15.53 12.43 -10.29
CA GLY A 291 -15.99 13.30 -11.38
C GLY A 291 -17.05 12.69 -12.31
N CYS A 292 -17.59 11.52 -11.98
CA CYS A 292 -18.75 10.96 -12.68
C CYS A 292 -20.04 11.70 -12.33
N GLU A 293 -21.02 11.66 -13.23
CA GLU A 293 -22.37 12.18 -13.01
C GLU A 293 -23.33 11.02 -12.71
N VAL A 294 -24.27 11.22 -11.78
CA VAL A 294 -25.18 10.17 -11.27
C VAL A 294 -26.64 10.62 -11.33
N ILE A 295 -27.46 9.98 -12.17
CA ILE A 295 -28.89 10.28 -12.34
C ILE A 295 -29.72 9.13 -11.79
N TRP A 296 -30.75 9.51 -11.04
CA TRP A 296 -31.88 8.63 -10.75
C TRP A 296 -32.96 8.85 -11.80
N ASN A 297 -33.45 7.78 -12.42
CA ASN A 297 -34.53 7.88 -13.38
C ASN A 297 -35.85 8.12 -12.64
N ALA A 298 -36.48 9.28 -12.83
CA ALA A 298 -37.76 9.59 -12.18
C ALA A 298 -38.92 8.69 -12.64
N ASP A 299 -38.84 8.14 -13.87
CA ASP A 299 -39.82 7.20 -14.42
C ASP A 299 -39.51 5.74 -14.07
N GLN A 300 -38.30 5.45 -13.55
CA GLN A 300 -37.84 4.14 -13.05
C GLN A 300 -37.04 4.37 -11.76
N PRO A 301 -37.69 4.63 -10.62
CA PRO A 301 -37.03 5.00 -9.37
C PRO A 301 -36.13 3.88 -8.79
N GLU A 302 -36.19 2.66 -9.33
CA GLU A 302 -35.24 1.58 -9.07
C GLU A 302 -33.89 1.72 -9.80
N SER A 303 -33.76 2.64 -10.75
CA SER A 303 -32.63 2.75 -11.67
C SER A 303 -31.69 3.92 -11.34
N ILE A 304 -30.42 3.62 -11.10
CA ILE A 304 -29.33 4.59 -10.95
C ILE A 304 -28.36 4.46 -12.12
N SER A 305 -28.28 5.48 -12.97
CA SER A 305 -27.27 5.58 -14.01
C SER A 305 -26.01 6.26 -13.47
N VAL A 306 -24.83 5.84 -13.93
CA VAL A 306 -23.53 6.47 -13.67
C VAL A 306 -22.78 6.60 -15.00
N TRP A 307 -22.27 7.79 -15.32
CA TRP A 307 -21.41 8.02 -16.48
C TRP A 307 -20.30 9.03 -16.17
N GLY A 308 -19.11 8.77 -16.67
CA GLY A 308 -17.93 9.60 -16.52
C GLY A 308 -16.80 9.13 -17.44
N GLU A 309 -15.57 9.56 -17.15
CA GLU A 309 -14.39 8.97 -17.75
C GLU A 309 -14.14 7.58 -17.12
N GLY A 310 -13.86 6.57 -17.93
CA GLY A 310 -13.66 5.18 -17.46
C GLY A 310 -14.93 4.40 -17.08
N ALA A 311 -15.97 5.05 -16.55
CA ALA A 311 -17.18 4.39 -16.04
C ALA A 311 -18.47 4.77 -16.80
N GLU A 312 -19.19 3.77 -17.34
CA GLU A 312 -20.56 3.92 -17.86
C GLU A 312 -21.38 2.66 -17.52
N TYR A 313 -22.31 2.77 -16.56
CA TYR A 313 -23.14 1.63 -16.15
C TYR A 313 -24.49 2.05 -15.54
N LEU A 314 -25.43 1.10 -15.54
CA LEU A 314 -26.77 1.21 -14.97
C LEU A 314 -26.91 0.19 -13.83
N LEU A 315 -27.21 0.68 -12.63
CA LEU A 315 -27.58 -0.11 -11.47
C LEU A 315 -29.10 -0.20 -11.33
N THR A 316 -29.59 -1.34 -10.86
CA THR A 316 -31.00 -1.52 -10.48
C THR A 316 -31.08 -1.98 -9.03
N LEU A 317 -31.89 -1.31 -8.21
CA LEU A 317 -32.09 -1.65 -6.79
C LEU A 317 -32.53 -3.12 -6.63
N GLY A 318 -31.83 -3.84 -5.75
CA GLY A 318 -32.05 -5.27 -5.51
C GLY A 318 -31.42 -6.20 -6.56
N SER A 319 -30.75 -5.69 -7.59
CA SER A 319 -29.97 -6.50 -8.53
C SER A 319 -28.53 -6.68 -8.05
N ASP A 320 -27.98 -7.86 -8.32
CA ASP A 320 -26.57 -8.26 -8.16
C ASP A 320 -25.75 -8.02 -9.44
N ARG A 321 -26.18 -7.09 -10.32
CA ARG A 321 -25.51 -6.77 -11.59
C ARG A 321 -25.52 -5.28 -11.89
N ALA A 322 -24.44 -4.80 -12.50
CA ALA A 322 -24.36 -3.50 -13.15
C ALA A 322 -24.45 -3.68 -14.68
N ALA A 323 -25.50 -3.18 -15.31
CA ALA A 323 -25.68 -3.30 -16.75
C ALA A 323 -24.77 -2.30 -17.48
N THR A 324 -23.99 -2.79 -18.44
CA THR A 324 -23.05 -2.01 -19.27
C THR A 324 -23.67 -1.68 -20.62
N GLY A 325 -23.21 -0.59 -21.26
CA GLY A 325 -23.74 -0.11 -22.55
C GLY A 325 -23.49 -1.03 -23.75
N ASP A 326 -22.74 -2.13 -23.57
CA ASP A 326 -22.40 -3.11 -24.60
C ASP A 326 -23.54 -4.09 -24.94
N GLY A 327 -24.60 -4.13 -24.12
CA GLY A 327 -25.74 -5.02 -24.31
C GLY A 327 -25.46 -6.48 -23.94
N GLY A 328 -24.38 -6.75 -23.19
CA GLY A 328 -24.14 -8.04 -22.55
C GLY A 328 -24.98 -8.24 -21.29
N ASP A 329 -24.68 -9.29 -20.53
CA ASP A 329 -25.32 -9.55 -19.23
C ASP A 329 -24.90 -8.53 -18.14
N GLY A 330 -24.01 -7.58 -18.43
CA GLY A 330 -23.43 -6.64 -17.47
C GLY A 330 -22.38 -7.26 -16.54
N THR A 331 -21.77 -6.44 -15.70
CA THR A 331 -20.82 -6.85 -14.66
C THR A 331 -21.58 -7.50 -13.49
N ALA A 332 -21.10 -8.65 -13.02
CA ALA A 332 -21.62 -9.29 -11.80
C ALA A 332 -21.07 -8.57 -10.56
N LEU A 333 -21.92 -8.35 -9.56
CA LEU A 333 -21.56 -7.73 -8.29
C LEU A 333 -21.44 -8.81 -7.20
N THR A 334 -20.57 -8.58 -6.22
CA THR A 334 -20.46 -9.41 -5.00
C THR A 334 -21.69 -9.31 -4.09
N GLY A 335 -22.47 -8.22 -4.21
CA GLY A 335 -23.70 -8.00 -3.46
C GLY A 335 -24.73 -7.18 -4.23
N ALA A 336 -25.99 -7.26 -3.80
CA ALA A 336 -27.07 -6.53 -4.45
C ALA A 336 -27.01 -5.02 -4.15
N VAL A 337 -27.42 -4.19 -5.11
CA VAL A 337 -27.54 -2.74 -4.91
C VAL A 337 -28.63 -2.45 -3.88
N THR A 338 -28.28 -1.88 -2.73
CA THR A 338 -29.24 -1.57 -1.66
C THR A 338 -29.61 -0.09 -1.64
N ALA A 339 -30.75 0.24 -1.05
CA ALA A 339 -31.15 1.62 -0.80
C ALA A 339 -31.49 1.82 0.68
N ARG A 340 -30.85 2.80 1.32
CA ARG A 340 -31.04 3.13 2.73
C ARG A 340 -31.18 4.64 2.86
N ASN A 341 -32.23 5.09 3.55
CA ASN A 341 -32.52 6.52 3.78
C ASN A 341 -32.56 7.41 2.51
N GLY A 342 -32.80 6.83 1.32
CA GLY A 342 -32.79 7.55 0.04
C GLY A 342 -31.45 7.56 -0.70
N VAL A 343 -30.42 6.92 -0.15
CA VAL A 343 -29.08 6.77 -0.76
C VAL A 343 -28.92 5.33 -1.25
N SER A 344 -28.37 5.16 -2.46
CA SER A 344 -27.98 3.86 -3.01
C SER A 344 -26.59 3.45 -2.57
N PHE A 345 -26.44 2.22 -2.07
CA PHE A 345 -25.19 1.64 -1.62
C PHE A 345 -24.86 0.36 -2.39
N LEU A 346 -23.58 0.04 -2.42
CA LEU A 346 -23.01 -1.08 -3.16
C LEU A 346 -21.73 -1.54 -2.42
N PRO A 347 -21.34 -2.83 -2.46
CA PRO A 347 -20.11 -3.29 -1.82
C PRO A 347 -18.86 -2.52 -2.27
N ALA A 348 -17.90 -2.32 -1.35
CA ALA A 348 -16.67 -1.58 -1.60
C ALA A 348 -15.89 -2.12 -2.81
N ASP A 349 -15.56 -3.42 -2.83
CA ASP A 349 -14.81 -4.05 -3.93
C ASP A 349 -15.48 -3.87 -5.29
N ASP A 350 -16.81 -3.93 -5.35
CA ASP A 350 -17.52 -3.76 -6.61
C ASP A 350 -17.46 -2.31 -7.13
N LEU A 351 -17.55 -1.28 -6.26
CA LEU A 351 -17.34 0.11 -6.69
C LEU A 351 -15.90 0.39 -7.08
N LEU A 352 -14.94 -0.16 -6.34
CA LEU A 352 -13.51 -0.08 -6.68
C LEU A 352 -13.25 -0.70 -8.06
N ASN A 353 -13.83 -1.87 -8.34
CA ASN A 353 -13.68 -2.56 -9.62
C ASN A 353 -14.42 -1.85 -10.77
N LEU A 354 -15.63 -1.31 -10.55
CA LEU A 354 -16.40 -0.59 -11.56
C LEU A 354 -15.77 0.73 -12.01
N HIS A 355 -14.91 1.33 -11.17
CA HIS A 355 -14.23 2.60 -11.44
C HIS A 355 -12.71 2.47 -11.61
N ASN A 356 -12.17 1.24 -11.63
CA ASN A 356 -10.72 0.97 -11.68
C ASN A 356 -9.92 1.75 -10.59
N VAL A 357 -10.41 1.69 -9.35
CA VAL A 357 -9.83 2.39 -8.18
C VAL A 357 -9.13 1.39 -7.28
N ARG A 358 -7.97 1.78 -6.74
CA ARG A 358 -7.23 1.04 -5.70
C ARG A 358 -7.76 1.36 -4.31
N ALA A 359 -8.15 0.36 -3.52
CA ALA A 359 -8.25 0.55 -2.07
C ALA A 359 -6.87 0.86 -1.48
N GLU A 360 -6.76 1.90 -0.65
CA GLU A 360 -5.56 2.07 0.18
C GLU A 360 -5.47 0.89 1.17
N GLY A 361 -4.27 0.32 1.31
CA GLY A 361 -4.02 -0.76 2.26
C GLY A 361 -4.06 -0.28 3.71
N LEU A 362 -4.21 -1.21 4.65
CA LEU A 362 -4.26 -0.91 6.07
C LEU A 362 -2.85 -0.96 6.67
N TRP A 363 -2.43 0.10 7.35
CA TRP A 363 -1.21 0.03 8.16
C TRP A 363 -1.37 -1.04 9.25
N PRO A 364 -0.37 -1.93 9.47
CA PRO A 364 -0.43 -2.90 10.56
C PRO A 364 -0.48 -2.17 11.92
N VAL A 365 -1.54 -2.46 12.68
CA VAL A 365 -1.91 -1.83 13.98
C VAL A 365 -1.33 -2.53 15.20
#